data_AF-F9YPR2-F1
#
_entry.id   AF-F9YPR2-F1
#
_cell.length_a   1.000
_cell.length_b   1.000
_cell.length_c   1.000
_cell.angle_alpha   90.00
_cell.angle_beta   90.00
_cell.angle_gamma   90.00
#
_symmetry.space_group_name_H-M   'P 1'
#
loop_
_entity.id
_entity.type
_entity.pdbx_description
1 polymer ?
#
loop_
_entity_poly.entity_id
_entity_poly.type
_entity_poly.pdbx_seq_one_letter_code
_entity_poly.pdbx_strand_id
1 'polypeptide(L)' 'MATKKEGLKANGKLKKGFRYNENGRIVKAKSTTKKKTKR' A
#
# COMPACT_ATOMS: atom_id res chain seq x y z
N MET A 1 -4.59 23.48 -3.43
CA MET A 1 -5.24 22.20 -3.81
C MET A 1 -4.41 21.07 -3.25
N ALA A 2 -4.86 20.43 -2.16
CA ALA A 2 -4.07 19.46 -1.40
C ALA A 2 -3.57 18.32 -2.30
N THR A 3 -2.25 18.14 -2.29
CA THR A 3 -1.50 17.07 -2.94
C THR A 3 -2.22 15.75 -2.72
N LYS A 4 -2.80 15.19 -3.80
CA LYS A 4 -3.48 13.90 -3.81
C LYS A 4 -2.59 12.92 -3.04
N LYS A 5 -3.06 12.39 -1.89
CA LYS A 5 -2.32 11.37 -1.14
C LYS A 5 -2.23 10.13 -2.03
N GLU A 6 -1.16 10.03 -2.81
CA GLU A 6 -0.94 8.96 -3.77
C GLU A 6 -0.91 7.63 -3.02
N GLY A 7 -2.04 6.91 -3.05
CA GLY A 7 -2.21 5.64 -2.36
C GLY A 7 -3.41 5.58 -1.41
N LEU A 8 -4.13 6.68 -1.19
CA LEU A 8 -5.45 6.69 -0.55
C LEU A 8 -6.57 6.78 -1.59
N LYS A 9 -7.69 6.11 -1.29
CA LYS A 9 -8.97 6.29 -1.97
C LYS A 9 -9.72 7.47 -1.35
N ALA A 10 -10.76 7.94 -2.05
CA ALA A 10 -11.65 8.98 -1.53
C ALA A 10 -12.33 8.58 -0.20
N ASN A 11 -12.53 7.28 0.02
CA ASN A 11 -13.13 6.73 1.25
C ASN A 11 -12.14 6.50 2.41
N GLY A 12 -10.92 7.05 2.35
CA GLY A 12 -9.93 6.92 3.42
C GLY A 12 -9.23 5.56 3.50
N LYS A 13 -9.53 4.61 2.61
CA LYS A 13 -8.83 3.31 2.54
C LYS A 13 -7.63 3.35 1.59
N LEU A 14 -6.62 2.54 1.85
CA LEU A 14 -5.47 2.40 0.95
C LEU A 14 -5.86 1.75 -0.39
N LYS A 15 -5.20 2.17 -1.47
CA LYS A 15 -5.27 1.52 -2.78
C LYS A 15 -4.56 0.15 -2.73
N LYS A 16 -5.01 -0.79 -3.58
CA LYS A 16 -4.38 -2.12 -3.68
C LYS A 16 -2.89 -1.96 -4.03
N GLY A 17 -2.03 -2.69 -3.34
CA GLY A 17 -0.58 -2.58 -3.53
C GLY A 17 0.08 -1.38 -2.82
N PHE A 18 -0.61 -0.73 -1.88
CA PHE A 18 -0.03 0.25 -0.95
C PHE A 18 -0.19 -0.22 0.50
N ARG A 19 0.72 0.23 1.37
CA ARG A 19 0.73 -0.06 2.82
C ARG A 19 1.24 1.15 3.59
N TYR A 20 0.95 1.23 4.88
CA TYR A 20 1.64 2.14 5.78
C TYR A 20 3.01 1.55 6.14
N ASN A 21 4.03 2.40 6.23
CA ASN A 21 5.29 2.05 6.88
C ASN A 21 5.20 2.34 8.39
N GLU A 22 6.26 2.00 9.13
CA GLU A 22 6.36 2.19 10.58
C GLU A 22 6.23 3.67 11.00
N ASN A 23 6.54 4.59 10.07
CA ASN A 23 6.40 6.04 10.25
C ASN A 23 5.03 6.58 9.82
N GLY A 24 4.04 5.71 9.56
CA GLY A 24 2.68 6.11 9.16
C GLY A 24 2.57 6.69 7.74
N ARG A 25 3.62 6.61 6.92
CA ARG A 25 3.63 7.07 5.52
C ARG A 25 3.15 5.97 4.58
N ILE A 26 2.45 6.36 3.53
CA ILE A 26 1.97 5.43 2.50
C ILE A 26 3.12 5.09 1.55
N VAL A 27 3.41 3.81 1.41
CA VAL A 27 4.44 3.29 0.50
C VAL A 27 3.87 2.19 -0.37
N LYS A 28 4.41 2.01 -1.58
CA LYS A 28 4.05 0.86 -2.42
C LYS A 28 4.45 -0.43 -1.71
N ALA A 29 3.52 -1.37 -1.64
CA ALA A 29 3.79 -2.69 -1.12
C ALA A 29 4.82 -3.36 -2.03
N LYS A 30 5.96 -3.76 -1.46
CA LYS A 30 6.85 -4.71 -2.13
C LYS A 30 6.07 -6.01 -2.20
N SER A 31 6.07 -6.67 -3.35
CA SER A 31 5.45 -7.99 -3.52
C SER A 31 6.13 -8.97 -2.57
N THR A 32 5.52 -9.20 -1.40
CA THR A 32 5.99 -10.20 -0.42
C THR A 32 5.49 -11.61 -0.77
N THR A 33 4.94 -11.80 -1.97
CA THR A 33 4.62 -13.12 -2.51
C THR A 33 5.91 -13.89 -2.76
N LYS A 34 6.54 -14.41 -1.70
CA LYS A 34 7.10 -15.75 -1.78
C LYS A 34 5.91 -16.63 -2.14
N LYS A 35 5.77 -16.98 -3.43
CA LYS A 35 4.86 -18.04 -3.85
C LYS A 35 5.09 -19.17 -2.85
N LYS A 36 4.08 -19.53 -2.05
CA LYS A 36 4.13 -20.82 -1.34
C LYS A 36 4.14 -21.85 -2.47
N THR A 37 5.33 -22.32 -2.83
CA THR A 37 5.51 -23.50 -3.66
C THR A 37 4.81 -24.60 -2.87
N LYS A 38 3.60 -24.95 -3.29
CA LYS A 38 2.88 -26.11 -2.79
C LYS A 38 3.75 -27.31 -3.20
N ARG A 39 4.45 -27.89 -2.23
CA ARG A 39 5.07 -29.20 -2.37
C ARG A 39 3.98 -30.23 -2.63
#